data_AF-A0A965X4B0-F1
#
_entry.id   AF-A0A965X4B0-F1
#
_cell.length_a   1.000
_cell.length_b   1.000
_cell.length_c   1.000
_cell.angle_alpha   90.00
_cell.angle_beta   90.00
_cell.angle_gamma   90.00
#
_symmetry.space_group_name_H-M   'P 1'
#
loop_
_entity.id
_entity.type
_entity.pdbx_description
1 polymer ?
#
loop_
_entity_poly.entity_id
_entity_poly.type
_entity_poly.pdbx_seq_one_letter_code
_entity_poly.pdbx_strand_id
1 'polypeptide(L)'
;MHVKQRLRRSMMFIPGNNPGMMRDAHIYGSDSLMFDLEDSVSMAEKDAARMLVYHALKTIDYGEIELVVRINPLDTPYGRADIEAMVCAGAHVLR
;
A
#
# COMPACT_ATOMS: atom_id res chain seq x y z
N MET A 1 -18.97 -13.02 -6.67
CA MET A 1 -17.96 -11.98 -6.34
C MET A 1 -18.54 -10.63 -6.73
N HIS A 2 -19.03 -9.84 -5.77
CA HIS A 2 -19.59 -8.51 -6.06
C HIS A 2 -18.46 -7.49 -5.97
N VAL A 3 -18.00 -6.97 -7.10
CA VAL A 3 -17.03 -5.87 -7.10
C VAL A 3 -17.77 -4.63 -6.61
N LYS A 4 -17.47 -4.18 -5.39
CA LYS A 4 -18.01 -2.94 -4.82
C LYS A 4 -17.65 -1.82 -5.79
N GLN A 5 -18.63 -1.15 -6.39
CA GLN A 5 -18.38 0.00 -7.26
C GLN A 5 -17.80 1.12 -6.38
N ARG A 6 -16.49 1.38 -6.52
CA ARG A 6 -15.77 2.44 -5.82
C ARG A 6 -15.37 3.52 -6.82
N LEU A 7 -15.52 4.78 -6.43
CA LEU A 7 -14.94 5.90 -7.19
C LEU A 7 -13.41 5.81 -7.08
N ARG A 8 -12.70 6.11 -8.18
CA ARG A 8 -11.23 6.17 -8.27
C ARG A 8 -10.80 7.43 -9.04
N ARG A 9 -11.34 8.59 -8.66
CA ARG A 9 -11.08 9.87 -9.32
C ARG A 9 -9.73 10.45 -8.88
N SER A 10 -9.32 10.16 -7.66
CA SER A 10 -8.04 10.56 -7.08
C SER A 10 -7.34 9.39 -6.38
N MET A 11 -6.03 9.30 -6.56
CA MET A 11 -5.18 8.30 -5.92
C MET A 11 -3.94 8.99 -5.36
N MET A 12 -3.79 8.97 -4.03
CA MET A 12 -2.63 9.54 -3.37
C MET A 12 -1.51 8.50 -3.29
N PHE A 13 -0.34 8.84 -3.82
CA PHE A 13 0.85 7.98 -3.76
C PHE A 13 1.61 8.22 -2.45
N ILE A 14 1.93 7.13 -1.76
CA ILE A 14 2.60 7.12 -0.46
C ILE A 14 3.81 6.20 -0.54
N PRO A 15 5.04 6.71 -0.39
CA PRO A 15 6.23 5.88 -0.33
C PRO A 15 6.18 4.88 0.83
N GLY A 16 6.51 3.62 0.56
CA GLY A 16 6.49 2.51 1.51
C GLY A 16 7.45 2.67 2.69
N ASN A 17 8.40 3.60 2.61
CA ASN A 17 9.38 3.94 3.65
C ASN A 17 9.06 5.26 4.38
N ASN A 18 7.91 5.89 4.14
CA ASN A 18 7.55 7.17 4.77
C ASN A 18 6.39 7.03 5.79
N PRO A 19 6.69 6.74 7.07
CA PRO A 19 5.66 6.52 8.09
C PRO A 19 4.80 7.76 8.37
N GLY A 20 5.37 8.97 8.24
CA GLY A 20 4.63 10.21 8.46
C GLY A 20 3.49 10.37 7.45
N MET A 21 3.78 10.15 6.16
CA MET A 21 2.76 10.18 5.12
C MET A 21 1.71 9.07 5.31
N MET A 22 2.11 7.85 5.66
CA MET A 22 1.15 6.76 5.89
C MET A 22 0.17 7.05 7.03
N ARG A 23 0.66 7.65 8.13
CA ARG A 23 -0.16 8.02 9.27
C ARG A 23 -1.24 9.04 8.88
N ASP A 24 -0.85 10.06 8.15
CA ASP A 24 -1.70 11.24 7.89
C ASP A 24 -2.50 11.12 6.57
N ALA A 25 -2.25 10.09 5.75
CA ALA A 25 -2.81 9.95 4.41
C ALA A 25 -4.35 10.04 4.34
N HIS A 26 -5.06 9.50 5.33
CA HIS A 26 -6.52 9.51 5.38
C HIS A 26 -7.12 10.93 5.48
N ILE A 27 -6.35 11.91 5.95
CA ILE A 27 -6.81 13.29 6.19
C ILE A 27 -7.05 14.03 4.86
N TYR A 28 -6.39 13.62 3.77
CA TYR A 28 -6.41 14.33 2.49
C TYR A 28 -7.63 14.02 1.60
N GLY A 29 -8.49 13.06 1.97
CA GLY A 29 -9.76 12.82 1.30
C GLY A 29 -9.66 12.26 -0.13
N SER A 30 -8.58 11.57 -0.47
CA SER A 30 -8.47 10.86 -1.75
C SER A 30 -9.38 9.64 -1.81
N ASP A 31 -9.87 9.29 -3.01
CA ASP A 31 -10.70 8.09 -3.19
C ASP A 31 -9.91 6.78 -2.94
N SER A 32 -8.59 6.81 -3.20
CA SER A 32 -7.69 5.68 -2.98
C SER A 32 -6.33 6.13 -2.44
N LEU A 33 -5.69 5.28 -1.62
CA LEU A 33 -4.30 5.40 -1.21
C LEU A 33 -3.49 4.30 -1.90
N MET A 34 -2.40 4.68 -2.55
CA MET A 34 -1.43 3.76 -3.13
C MET A 34 -0.17 3.76 -2.27
N PHE A 35 0.02 2.71 -1.48
CA PHE A 35 1.29 2.46 -0.80
C PHE A 35 2.25 1.84 -1.80
N ASP A 36 3.41 2.46 -1.97
CA ASP A 36 4.36 2.06 -2.98
C ASP A 36 5.55 1.31 -2.38
N LEU A 37 5.72 0.05 -2.77
CA LEU A 37 6.90 -0.75 -2.42
C LEU A 37 7.93 -0.78 -3.55
N GLU A 38 7.66 -0.17 -4.71
CA GLU A 38 8.46 -0.24 -5.93
C GLU A 38 9.45 0.95 -6.03
N ASP A 39 9.25 1.87 -6.98
CA ASP A 39 10.28 2.84 -7.38
C ASP A 39 10.57 3.94 -6.32
N SER A 40 9.63 4.22 -5.41
CA SER A 40 9.83 5.19 -4.33
C SER A 40 10.66 4.66 -3.15
N VAL A 41 10.99 3.36 -3.15
CA VAL A 41 11.71 2.69 -2.07
C VAL A 41 13.06 2.20 -2.56
N SER A 42 14.13 2.58 -1.86
CA SER A 42 15.48 2.11 -2.17
C SER A 42 15.62 0.60 -1.95
N MET A 43 16.53 -0.06 -2.67
CA MET A 43 16.71 -1.52 -2.56
C MET A 43 17.05 -1.97 -1.14
N ALA A 44 17.79 -1.15 -0.38
CA ALA A 44 18.16 -1.44 1.01
C ALA A 44 16.98 -1.36 1.99
N GLU A 45 15.90 -0.66 1.62
CA GLU A 45 14.76 -0.42 2.49
C GLU A 45 13.56 -1.30 2.16
N LYS A 46 13.63 -2.15 1.12
CA LYS A 46 12.49 -2.97 0.66
C LYS A 46 11.85 -3.78 1.78
N ASP A 47 12.66 -4.42 2.62
CA ASP A 47 12.17 -5.25 3.71
C ASP A 47 11.53 -4.41 4.83
N ALA A 48 12.17 -3.29 5.18
CA ALA A 48 11.64 -2.37 6.18
C ALA A 48 10.33 -1.73 5.71
N ALA A 49 10.27 -1.30 4.45
CA ALA A 49 9.08 -0.72 3.83
C ALA A 49 7.92 -1.71 3.77
N ARG A 50 8.17 -2.97 3.39
CA ARG A 50 7.15 -4.03 3.39
C ARG A 50 6.55 -4.21 4.78
N MET A 51 7.39 -4.29 5.81
CA MET A 51 6.91 -4.43 7.19
C MET A 51 6.17 -3.18 7.66
N LEU A 52 6.62 -2.00 7.27
CA LEU A 52 5.96 -0.75 7.61
C LEU A 52 4.55 -0.68 7.01
N VAL A 53 4.42 -0.95 5.70
CA VAL A 53 3.11 -0.99 5.04
C VAL A 53 2.22 -2.08 5.63
N TYR A 54 2.76 -3.28 5.91
CA TYR A 54 2.02 -4.37 6.54
C TYR A 54 1.39 -3.93 7.88
N HIS A 55 2.20 -3.30 8.74
CA HIS A 55 1.71 -2.83 10.04
C HIS A 55 0.76 -1.64 9.90
N ALA A 56 1.03 -0.71 8.97
CA ALA A 56 0.13 0.42 8.70
C ALA A 56 -1.28 -0.06 8.33
N LEU A 57 -1.38 -0.98 7.37
CA LEU A 57 -2.66 -1.56 6.94
C LEU A 57 -3.39 -2.34 8.04
N LYS A 58 -2.65 -2.87 9.03
CA LYS A 58 -3.22 -3.61 10.17
C LYS A 58 -3.66 -2.74 11.34
N THR A 59 -3.12 -1.52 11.46
CA THR A 59 -3.20 -0.75 12.70
C THR A 59 -3.81 0.64 12.53
N ILE A 60 -3.74 1.22 11.34
CA ILE A 60 -4.30 2.53 11.04
C ILE A 60 -5.69 2.35 10.46
N ASP A 61 -6.65 3.09 11.00
CA ASP A 61 -7.98 3.20 10.42
C ASP A 61 -7.99 4.23 9.29
N TYR A 62 -8.04 3.74 8.06
CA TYR A 62 -8.17 4.56 6.85
C TYR A 62 -9.63 4.82 6.44
N GLY A 63 -10.60 4.39 7.25
CA GLY A 63 -12.03 4.47 6.95
C GLY A 63 -12.41 3.72 5.68
N GLU A 64 -13.24 4.33 4.85
CA GLU A 64 -13.75 3.71 3.61
C GLU A 64 -12.81 3.86 2.40
N ILE A 65 -11.64 4.49 2.57
CA ILE A 65 -10.71 4.75 1.46
C ILE A 65 -10.19 3.43 0.86
N GLU A 66 -10.07 3.34 -0.46
CA GLU A 66 -9.51 2.14 -1.09
C GLU A 66 -8.00 2.05 -0.86
N LEU A 67 -7.57 0.95 -0.26
CA LEU A 67 -6.15 0.68 0.06
C LEU A 67 -5.54 -0.17 -1.06
N VAL A 68 -4.70 0.46 -1.86
CA VAL A 68 -3.97 -0.15 -2.97
C VAL A 68 -2.50 -0.26 -2.57
N VAL A 69 -1.85 -1.36 -2.91
CA VAL A 69 -0.40 -1.50 -2.75
C VAL A 69 0.21 -1.79 -4.12
N ARG A 70 1.19 -0.97 -4.53
CA ARG A 70 2.03 -1.25 -5.68
C ARG A 70 3.19 -2.14 -5.22
N ILE A 71 3.21 -3.37 -5.72
CA ILE A 71 4.24 -4.35 -5.36
C ILE A 71 5.44 -4.24 -6.32
N ASN A 72 6.58 -4.82 -5.93
CA ASN A 72 7.67 -4.98 -6.88
C ASN A 72 7.32 -6.02 -7.97
N PRO A 73 7.91 -5.92 -9.17
CA PRO A 73 7.71 -6.90 -10.23
C PRO A 73 8.00 -8.33 -9.78
N LEU A 74 7.26 -9.30 -10.33
CA LEU A 74 7.30 -10.71 -9.88
C LEU A 74 8.62 -11.43 -10.21
N ASP A 75 9.40 -10.89 -11.15
CA ASP A 75 10.73 -11.36 -11.52
C ASP A 75 11.84 -10.79 -10.62
N THR A 76 11.49 -9.93 -9.66
CA THR A 76 12.40 -9.48 -8.60
C THR A 76 12.36 -10.40 -7.38
N PRO A 77 13.41 -10.42 -6.54
CA PRO A 77 13.38 -11.17 -5.28
C PRO A 77 12.34 -10.64 -4.27
N TYR A 78 11.73 -9.48 -4.52
CA TYR A 78 10.83 -8.81 -3.58
C TYR A 78 9.34 -9.09 -3.85
N GLY A 79 8.94 -9.19 -5.12
CA GLY A 79 7.52 -9.18 -5.52
C GLY A 79 6.68 -10.29 -4.87
N ARG A 80 7.24 -11.50 -4.72
CA ARG A 80 6.54 -12.61 -4.05
C ARG A 80 6.31 -12.34 -2.56
N ALA A 81 7.32 -11.82 -1.86
CA ALA A 81 7.21 -11.47 -0.45
C ALA A 81 6.23 -10.31 -0.24
N ASP A 82 6.18 -9.35 -1.17
CA ASP A 82 5.20 -8.27 -1.16
C ASP A 82 3.76 -8.81 -1.26
N ILE A 83 3.50 -9.74 -2.18
CA ILE A 83 2.16 -10.38 -2.29
C ILE A 83 1.77 -11.07 -0.99
N GLU A 84 2.64 -11.94 -0.48
CA GLU A 84 2.37 -12.71 0.75
C GLU A 84 2.04 -11.79 1.93
N ALA A 85 2.85 -10.74 2.11
CA ALA A 85 2.62 -9.76 3.17
C ALA A 85 1.34 -8.95 2.95
N MET A 86 1.10 -8.40 1.76
CA MET A 86 -0.01 -7.46 1.54
C MET A 86 -1.38 -8.13 1.48
N VAL A 87 -1.44 -9.40 1.03
CA VAL A 87 -2.65 -10.23 1.15
C VAL A 87 -2.97 -10.46 2.63
N CYS A 88 -1.96 -10.82 3.44
CA CYS A 88 -2.15 -11.00 4.88
C CYS A 88 -2.51 -9.69 5.58
N ALA A 89 -1.99 -8.56 5.11
CA ALA A 89 -2.25 -7.23 5.64
C ALA A 89 -3.73 -6.83 5.48
N GLY A 90 -4.35 -7.21 4.35
CA GLY A 90 -5.71 -6.84 4.00
C GLY A 90 -5.78 -5.73 2.95
N ALA A 91 -4.78 -5.62 2.07
CA ALA A 91 -4.85 -4.72 0.93
C ALA A 91 -6.09 -5.04 0.06
N HIS A 92 -6.78 -4.00 -0.43
CA HIS A 92 -7.96 -4.18 -1.28
C HIS A 92 -7.56 -4.52 -2.72
N VAL A 93 -6.44 -3.97 -3.19
CA VAL A 93 -5.90 -4.15 -4.53
C VAL A 93 -4.38 -4.26 -4.45
N LEU A 94 -3.81 -5.25 -5.14
CA LEU A 94 -2.39 -5.30 -5.47
C LEU A 94 -2.23 -4.88 -6.93
N ARG A 95 -1.37 -3.90 -7.17
CA ARG A 95 -1.04 -3.40 -8.50
C ARG A 95 0.38 -3.76 -8.86
#